data_AF-A0A960T3S2-F1
#
_entry.id   AF-A0A960T3S2-F1
#
_cell.length_a   1.000
_cell.length_b   1.000
_cell.length_c   1.000
_cell.angle_alpha   90.00
_cell.angle_beta   90.00
_cell.angle_gamma   90.00
#
_symmetry.space_group_name_H-M   'P 1'
#
loop_
_entity.id
_entity.type
_entity.pdbx_description
1 polymer ?
#
loop_
_entity_poly.entity_id
_entity_poly.type
_entity_poly.pdbx_seq_one_letter_code
_entity_poly.pdbx_strand_id
1 'polypeptide(L)'
;MIPFPSPEEDSSLDSAEISAQIEAIRPALRGYILSILPHPDAVEDVVQETCLFLWERRADFQAGTNFKAWAFKTGYFKALAHRRALQRNKIITFSEDVLHRIAGAAEQQAGHADARLSALSHCLRELGPADL
;
A
#
# COMPACT_ATOMS: atom_id res chain seq x y z
N MET A 1 20.28 10.93 -43.92
CA MET A 1 20.66 11.32 -42.56
C MET A 1 19.43 11.14 -41.70
N ILE A 2 19.29 9.97 -41.08
CA ILE A 2 18.14 9.61 -40.24
C ILE A 2 18.41 10.23 -38.87
N PRO A 3 17.47 10.98 -38.25
CA PRO A 3 17.66 11.51 -36.92
C PRO A 3 17.84 10.36 -35.94
N PHE A 4 18.91 10.42 -35.15
CA PHE A 4 19.14 9.52 -34.02
C PHE A 4 18.05 9.79 -32.98
N PRO A 5 17.20 8.83 -32.61
CA PRO A 5 16.25 9.05 -31.53
C PRO A 5 17.06 9.25 -30.24
N SER A 6 16.85 10.38 -29.58
CA SER A 6 17.46 10.69 -28.29
C SER A 6 17.12 9.60 -27.27
N PRO A 7 18.07 9.14 -26.44
CA PRO A 7 17.84 8.06 -25.48
C PRO A 7 17.01 8.47 -24.26
N GLU A 8 16.29 9.60 -24.30
CA GLU A 8 15.64 10.20 -23.14
C GLU A 8 14.12 10.06 -23.11
N GLU A 9 13.48 9.43 -24.11
CA GLU A 9 12.01 9.46 -24.21
C GLU A 9 11.27 8.14 -23.91
N ASP A 10 11.92 7.07 -23.43
CA ASP A 10 11.26 5.74 -23.43
C ASP A 10 11.38 4.86 -22.16
N SER A 11 11.68 5.38 -20.96
CA SER A 11 11.78 4.47 -19.78
C SER A 11 11.41 5.01 -18.40
N SER A 12 10.45 5.92 -18.27
CA SER A 12 9.89 6.24 -16.95
C SER A 12 8.36 6.23 -17.00
N LEU A 13 7.74 5.30 -16.29
CA LEU A 13 6.48 5.64 -15.64
C LEU A 13 6.72 6.94 -14.86
N ASP A 14 5.88 7.94 -15.12
CA ASP A 14 6.05 9.28 -14.59
C ASP A 14 6.10 9.22 -13.07
N SER A 15 7.08 9.88 -12.46
CA SER A 15 7.23 9.88 -11.00
C SER A 15 5.94 10.37 -10.31
N ALA A 16 5.14 11.18 -11.00
CA ALA A 16 3.81 11.57 -10.58
C ALA A 16 2.82 10.39 -10.44
N GLU A 17 2.84 9.43 -11.36
CA GLU A 17 1.94 8.26 -11.33
C GLU A 17 2.25 7.36 -10.12
N ILE A 18 3.52 7.11 -9.85
CA ILE A 18 3.92 6.33 -8.67
C ILE A 18 3.55 7.07 -7.38
N SER A 19 3.74 8.39 -7.32
CA SER A 19 3.31 9.19 -6.17
C SER A 19 1.81 9.06 -5.92
N ALA A 20 1.00 9.18 -6.98
CA ALA A 20 -0.45 9.03 -6.89
C ALA A 20 -0.85 7.61 -6.44
N GLN A 21 -0.16 6.58 -6.91
CA GLN A 21 -0.41 5.21 -6.44
C GLN A 21 -0.05 5.01 -4.97
N ILE A 22 1.05 5.61 -4.49
CA ILE A 22 1.44 5.59 -3.07
C ILE A 22 0.38 6.28 -2.20
N GLU A 23 -0.11 7.43 -2.62
CA GLU A 23 -1.16 8.17 -1.90
C GLU A 23 -2.47 7.39 -1.85
N ALA A 24 -2.89 6.82 -3.00
CA ALA A 24 -4.12 6.05 -3.10
C ALA A 24 -4.11 4.80 -2.21
N ILE A 25 -2.96 4.11 -2.09
CA ILE A 25 -2.89 2.88 -1.31
C ILE A 25 -2.68 3.09 0.18
N ARG A 26 -2.15 4.24 0.60
CA ARG A 26 -1.75 4.50 1.98
C ARG A 26 -2.81 4.16 3.03
N PRO A 27 -4.11 4.49 2.86
CA PRO A 27 -5.14 4.15 3.84
C PRO A 27 -5.37 2.64 3.97
N ALA A 28 -5.37 1.92 2.84
CA ALA A 28 -5.54 0.47 2.82
C ALA A 28 -4.31 -0.24 3.41
N LEU A 29 -3.11 0.24 3.09
CA LEU A 29 -1.86 -0.24 3.67
C LEU A 29 -1.86 -0.04 5.18
N ARG A 30 -2.29 1.13 5.67
CA ARG A 30 -2.40 1.41 7.11
C ARG A 30 -3.32 0.42 7.82
N GLY A 31 -4.52 0.18 7.28
CA GLY A 31 -5.45 -0.81 7.85
C GLY A 31 -4.86 -2.22 7.88
N TYR A 32 -4.14 -2.59 6.83
CA TYR A 32 -3.43 -3.86 6.76
C TYR A 32 -2.33 -3.98 7.82
N ILE A 33 -1.46 -2.97 7.97
CA ILE A 33 -0.38 -2.96 8.97
C ILE A 33 -0.94 -2.95 10.41
N LEU A 34 -2.06 -2.25 10.64
CA LEU A 34 -2.77 -2.28 11.92
C LEU A 34 -3.27 -3.69 12.30
N SER A 35 -3.55 -4.55 11.32
CA SER A 35 -3.92 -5.94 11.60
C SER A 35 -2.74 -6.81 12.06
N ILE A 36 -1.50 -6.34 11.85
CA ILE A 36 -0.25 -7.06 12.14
C ILE A 36 0.43 -6.53 13.42
N LEU A 37 0.42 -5.20 13.61
CA LEU A 37 1.09 -4.52 14.71
C LEU A 37 0.11 -4.08 15.81
N PRO A 38 0.49 -4.20 17.10
CA PRO A 38 -0.39 -3.88 18.22
C PRO A 38 -0.44 -2.39 18.58
N HIS A 39 0.51 -1.56 18.10
CA HIS A 39 0.66 -0.17 18.53
C HIS A 39 0.46 0.82 17.37
N PRO A 40 -0.42 1.83 17.51
CA PRO A 40 -0.67 2.83 16.47
C PRO A 40 0.58 3.59 16.00
N ASP A 41 1.50 3.92 16.91
CA ASP A 41 2.72 4.66 16.56
C ASP A 41 3.60 3.83 15.61
N ALA A 42 3.80 2.55 15.92
CA ALA A 42 4.56 1.62 15.07
C ALA A 42 3.88 1.37 13.71
N VAL A 43 2.54 1.50 13.64
CA VAL A 43 1.80 1.37 12.38
C VAL A 43 2.13 2.53 11.45
N GLU A 44 2.09 3.78 11.94
CA GLU A 44 2.41 4.95 11.12
C GLU A 44 3.86 4.92 10.63
N ASP A 45 4.80 4.55 11.52
CA ASP A 45 6.22 4.40 11.17
C ASP A 45 6.40 3.38 10.04
N VAL A 46 5.80 2.19 10.17
CA VAL A 46 5.90 1.14 9.14
C VAL A 46 5.24 1.56 7.83
N VAL A 47 4.10 2.25 7.87
CA VAL A 47 3.44 2.78 6.67
C VAL A 47 4.36 3.78 5.97
N GLN A 48 4.94 4.72 6.72
CA GLN A 48 5.81 5.75 6.17
C GLN A 48 7.10 5.14 5.59
N GLU A 49 7.76 4.24 6.32
CA GLU A 49 8.91 3.49 5.83
C GLU A 49 8.60 2.71 4.56
N THR A 50 7.39 2.14 4.47
CA THR A 50 6.95 1.41 3.27
C THR A 50 6.80 2.37 2.10
N CYS A 51 6.11 3.51 2.27
CA CYS A 51 5.97 4.52 1.22
C CYS A 51 7.33 5.04 0.73
N LEU A 52 8.26 5.33 1.65
CA LEU A 52 9.62 5.76 1.30
C LEU A 52 10.35 4.70 0.49
N PHE A 53 10.28 3.43 0.91
CA PHE A 53 10.88 2.34 0.16
C PHE A 53 10.30 2.19 -1.25
N LEU A 54 8.96 2.26 -1.39
CA LEU A 54 8.30 2.17 -2.69
C LEU A 54 8.74 3.32 -3.61
N TRP A 55 8.88 4.53 -3.05
CA TRP A 55 9.37 5.69 -3.79
C TRP A 55 10.82 5.53 -4.23
N GLU A 56 11.72 5.13 -3.32
CA GLU A 56 13.13 4.89 -3.63
C GLU A 56 13.32 3.80 -4.70
N ARG A 57 12.47 2.76 -4.63
CA ARG A 57 12.49 1.60 -5.54
C ARG A 57 11.53 1.72 -6.70
N ARG A 58 11.02 2.92 -6.99
CA ARG A 58 10.06 3.15 -8.08
C ARG A 58 10.56 2.68 -9.45
N ALA A 59 11.88 2.76 -9.69
CA ALA A 59 12.50 2.30 -10.92
C ALA A 59 12.47 0.77 -11.08
N ASP A 60 12.33 0.03 -9.97
CA ASP A 60 12.23 -1.44 -9.97
C ASP A 60 10.80 -1.92 -10.25
N PHE A 61 9.81 -1.03 -10.20
CA PHE A 61 8.42 -1.36 -10.44
C PHE A 61 8.11 -1.47 -11.94
N GLN A 62 7.54 -2.61 -12.33
CA GLN A 62 7.12 -2.84 -13.71
C GLN A 62 5.67 -2.37 -13.93
N ALA A 63 5.49 -1.45 -14.87
CA ALA A 63 4.20 -0.98 -15.34
C ALA A 63 3.26 -2.14 -15.70
N GLY A 64 1.98 -2.02 -15.37
CA GLY A 64 0.97 -3.06 -15.63
C GLY A 64 0.97 -4.24 -14.65
N THR A 65 1.89 -4.27 -13.68
CA THR A 65 1.83 -5.21 -12.55
C THR A 65 1.03 -4.63 -11.38
N ASN A 66 0.71 -5.46 -10.37
CA ASN A 66 -0.14 -5.06 -9.25
C ASN A 66 0.66 -4.29 -8.18
N PHE A 67 0.62 -2.94 -8.23
CA PHE A 67 1.26 -2.07 -7.25
C PHE A 67 0.76 -2.34 -5.82
N LYS A 68 -0.53 -2.69 -5.66
CA LYS A 68 -1.11 -2.99 -4.35
C LYS A 68 -0.48 -4.22 -3.71
N ALA A 69 -0.30 -5.28 -4.48
CA ALA A 69 0.39 -6.48 -4.02
C ALA A 69 1.86 -6.18 -3.66
N TRP A 70 2.54 -5.33 -4.43
CA TRP A 70 3.92 -4.95 -4.14
C TRP A 70 4.05 -4.13 -2.84
N ALA A 71 3.17 -3.15 -2.65
CA ALA A 71 3.10 -2.34 -1.44
C ALA A 71 2.78 -3.19 -0.20
N PHE A 72 1.79 -4.07 -0.30
CA PHE A 72 1.35 -4.92 0.82
C PHE A 72 2.43 -5.92 1.21
N LYS A 73 3.08 -6.56 0.23
CA LYS A 73 4.21 -7.46 0.49
C LYS A 73 5.37 -6.74 1.16
N THR A 74 5.70 -5.53 0.70
CA THR A 74 6.75 -4.70 1.33
C THR A 74 6.39 -4.34 2.77
N GLY A 75 5.16 -3.86 2.99
CA GLY A 75 4.66 -3.50 4.31
C GLY A 75 4.62 -4.69 5.27
N TYR A 76 4.21 -5.86 4.80
CA TYR A 76 4.21 -7.10 5.57
C TYR A 76 5.59 -7.42 6.16
N PHE A 77 6.64 -7.39 5.32
CA PHE A 77 7.99 -7.70 5.78
C PHE A 77 8.54 -6.64 6.74
N LYS A 78 8.21 -5.36 6.53
CA LYS A 78 8.56 -4.28 7.46
C LYS A 78 7.87 -4.43 8.81
N ALA A 79 6.57 -4.74 8.83
CA ALA A 79 5.82 -5.03 10.05
C ALA A 79 6.39 -6.24 10.80
N LEU A 80 6.76 -7.31 10.06
CA LEU A 80 7.38 -8.49 10.67
C LEU A 80 8.73 -8.17 11.32
N ALA A 81 9.54 -7.32 10.67
CA ALA A 81 10.82 -6.86 11.23
C ALA A 81 10.62 -6.05 12.52
N HIS A 82 9.68 -5.11 12.54
CA HIS A 82 9.29 -4.35 13.73
C HIS A 82 8.84 -5.27 14.86
N ARG A 83 8.01 -6.27 14.55
CA ARG A 83 7.52 -7.22 15.53
C ARG A 83 8.61 -8.12 16.11
N ARG A 84 9.58 -8.55 15.31
CA ARG A 84 10.76 -9.29 15.81
C ARG A 84 11.55 -8.45 16.82
N ALA A 85 11.63 -7.13 16.63
CA ALA A 85 12.22 -6.23 17.62
C ALA A 85 11.41 -6.17 18.93
N LEU A 86 10.07 -6.17 18.86
CA LEU A 86 9.19 -6.22 20.04
C LEU A 86 9.31 -7.56 20.80
N GLN A 87 9.40 -8.68 20.08
CA GLN A 87 9.61 -10.01 20.69
C GLN A 87 10.94 -10.09 21.44
N ARG A 88 12.01 -9.50 20.88
CA ARG A 88 13.30 -9.37 21.56
C ARG A 88 13.20 -8.56 22.87
N ASN A 89 12.28 -7.61 22.92
CA ASN A 89 11.96 -6.83 24.11
C ASN A 89 10.93 -7.51 25.04
N LYS A 90 10.68 -8.81 24.86
CA LYS A 90 9.80 -9.66 25.70
C LYS A 90 8.31 -9.25 25.69
N ILE A 91 7.85 -8.57 24.64
CA ILE A 91 6.43 -8.29 24.46
C ILE A 91 5.73 -9.54 23.91
N ILE A 92 4.63 -9.96 24.55
CA ILE A 92 3.82 -11.10 24.10
C ILE A 92 3.15 -10.74 22.78
N THR A 93 3.30 -11.61 21.78
CA THR A 93 2.73 -11.44 20.44
C THR A 93 2.07 -12.74 19.99
N PHE A 94 1.19 -12.69 18.98
CA PHE A 94 0.58 -13.89 18.40
C PHE A 94 1.62 -14.84 17.75
N SER A 95 1.21 -15.97 17.16
CA SER A 95 2.11 -16.72 16.26
C SER A 95 2.17 -16.05 14.87
N GLU A 96 3.20 -16.37 14.09
CA GLU A 96 3.34 -15.88 12.71
C GLU A 96 2.23 -16.43 11.79
N ASP A 97 1.84 -17.70 11.97
CA ASP A 97 0.74 -18.32 11.20
C ASP A 97 -0.60 -17.62 11.42
N VAL A 98 -0.92 -17.26 12.67
CA VAL A 98 -2.16 -16.54 13.00
C VAL A 98 -2.15 -15.15 12.35
N LEU A 99 -1.00 -14.47 12.37
CA LEU A 99 -0.86 -13.19 11.69
C LEU A 99 -1.05 -13.31 10.19
N HIS A 100 -0.42 -14.30 9.54
CA HIS A 100 -0.52 -14.44 8.09
C HIS A 100 -1.98 -14.63 7.64
N ARG A 101 -2.78 -15.35 8.44
CA ARG A 101 -4.22 -15.49 8.22
C ARG A 101 -4.99 -14.19 8.42
N ILE A 102 -4.69 -13.42 9.48
CA ILE A 102 -5.31 -12.11 9.73
C ILE A 102 -4.98 -11.13 8.61
N ALA A 103 -3.70 -11.07 8.24
CA ALA A 103 -3.18 -10.25 7.16
C ALA A 103 -3.91 -10.59 5.85
N GLY A 104 -3.92 -11.86 5.43
CA GLY A 104 -4.62 -12.28 4.21
C GLY A 104 -6.10 -11.91 4.22
N ALA A 105 -6.81 -12.07 5.35
CA ALA A 105 -8.21 -11.64 5.47
C ALA A 105 -8.38 -10.12 5.36
N ALA A 106 -7.46 -9.34 5.94
CA ALA A 106 -7.47 -7.89 5.85
C ALA A 106 -7.22 -7.39 4.41
N GLU A 107 -6.36 -8.06 3.64
CA GLU A 107 -6.14 -7.72 2.21
C GLU A 107 -7.41 -7.92 1.38
N GLN A 108 -8.12 -9.05 1.60
CA GLN A 108 -9.40 -9.33 0.94
C GLN A 108 -10.44 -8.28 1.32
N GLN A 109 -10.55 -7.95 2.62
CA GLN A 109 -11.47 -6.93 3.10
C GLN A 109 -11.17 -5.54 2.51
N ALA A 110 -9.89 -5.17 2.36
CA ALA A 110 -9.49 -3.92 1.72
C ALA A 110 -9.94 -3.88 0.25
N GLY A 111 -9.87 -5.00 -0.48
CA GLY A 111 -10.43 -5.10 -1.84
C GLY A 111 -11.93 -4.83 -1.88
N HIS A 112 -12.70 -5.35 -0.91
CA HIS A 112 -14.14 -5.09 -0.82
C HIS A 112 -14.46 -3.64 -0.43
N ALA A 113 -13.66 -3.02 0.44
CA ALA A 113 -13.84 -1.63 0.85
C ALA A 113 -13.67 -0.67 -0.35
N ASP A 114 -12.68 -0.91 -1.21
CA ASP A 114 -12.46 -0.13 -2.44
C ASP A 114 -13.69 -0.18 -3.37
N ALA A 115 -14.27 -1.38 -3.57
CA ALA A 115 -15.48 -1.54 -4.37
C ALA A 115 -16.68 -0.78 -3.77
N ARG A 116 -16.82 -0.80 -2.44
CA ARG A 116 -17.90 -0.10 -1.73
C ARG A 116 -17.76 1.42 -1.83
N LEU A 117 -16.55 1.95 -1.72
CA LEU A 117 -16.26 3.37 -1.90
C LEU A 117 -16.53 3.80 -3.33
N SER A 118 -16.12 3.01 -4.32
CA SER A 118 -16.41 3.28 -5.74
C SER A 118 -17.91 3.37 -6.01
N ALA A 119 -18.69 2.42 -5.49
CA ALA A 119 -20.15 2.43 -5.59
C ALA A 119 -20.76 3.66 -4.91
N LEU A 120 -20.31 4.02 -3.71
CA LEU A 120 -20.76 5.22 -3.00
C LEU A 120 -20.47 6.49 -3.81
N SER A 121 -19.25 6.64 -4.32
CA SER A 121 -18.86 7.79 -5.16
C SER A 121 -19.64 7.87 -6.47
N HIS A 122 -20.13 6.74 -6.98
CA HIS A 122 -21.04 6.72 -8.11
C HIS A 122 -22.43 7.21 -7.69
N CYS A 123 -23.01 6.66 -6.62
CA CYS A 123 -24.32 7.09 -6.10
C CYS A 123 -24.34 8.59 -5.74
N LEU A 124 -23.27 9.12 -5.15
CA LEU A 124 -23.14 10.54 -4.84
C LEU A 124 -23.06 11.43 -6.08
N ARG A 125 -22.60 10.90 -7.23
CA ARG A 125 -22.61 11.63 -8.52
C ARG A 125 -23.98 11.63 -9.19
N GLU A 126 -24.77 10.59 -8.98
CA GLU A 126 -26.14 10.48 -9.48
C GLU A 126 -27.13 11.32 -8.66
N LEU A 127 -26.77 11.68 -7.43
CA LEU A 127 -27.50 12.67 -6.64
C LEU A 127 -27.24 14.08 -7.20
N GLY A 128 -28.29 14.73 -7.69
CA GLY A 128 -28.22 16.11 -8.15
C GLY A 128 -28.04 17.11 -7.00
N PRO A 129 -27.65 18.37 -7.28
CA PRO A 129 -27.40 19.39 -6.25
C PRO A 129 -28.64 19.80 -5.43
N ALA A 130 -29.81 19.24 -5.72
CA ALA A 130 -31.05 19.49 -4.96
C ALA A 130 -31.23 18.54 -3.76
N ASP A 131 -30.43 17.46 -3.68
CA ASP A 131 -30.52 16.42 -2.64
C ASP A 131 -29.35 16.44 -1.63
N LEU A 132 -28.53 17.50 -1.64
CA LEU A 132 -27.40 17.76 -0.71
C LEU A 132 -27.75 18.81 0.34
#